data_AF-A0A7Y3AV87-F1
#
_entry.id   AF-A0A7Y3AV87-F1
#
_cell.length_a   1.000
_cell.length_b   1.000
_cell.length_c   1.000
_cell.angle_alpha   90.00
_cell.angle_beta   90.00
_cell.angle_gamma   90.00
#
_symmetry.space_group_name_H-M   'P 1'
#
loop_
_entity.id
_entity.type
_entity.pdbx_description
1 polymer ?
#
loop_
_entity_poly.entity_id
_entity_poly.type
_entity_poly.pdbx_seq_one_letter_code
_entity_poly.pdbx_strand_id
1 'polypeptide(L)' 'LKYILNNPVMHLYHHAMALPEGKYGINFGISLSLWDYIFKTNHVPEDSGTIELGFPGDDKFPHDFVHQNLYGFGKTKDGD' A
#
# COMPACT_ATOMS: atom_id res chain seq x y z
N LEU A 1 -7.18 21.27 1.12
CA LEU A 1 -7.21 20.15 0.15
C LEU A 1 -6.74 18.81 0.73
N LYS A 2 -5.70 18.78 1.57
CA LYS A 2 -5.06 17.59 2.21
C LYS A 2 -6.01 16.56 2.83
N TYR A 3 -7.23 16.96 3.21
CA TYR A 3 -8.20 16.09 3.89
C TYR A 3 -9.29 15.53 2.96
N ILE A 4 -9.52 16.17 1.81
CA ILE A 4 -10.57 15.77 0.85
C ILE A 4 -9.94 14.91 -0.25
N LEU A 5 -8.85 15.39 -0.84
CA LEU A 5 -8.07 14.66 -1.84
C LEU A 5 -6.88 14.00 -1.17
N ASN A 6 -6.59 12.75 -1.55
CA ASN A 6 -5.44 12.04 -1.04
C ASN A 6 -4.16 12.84 -1.37
N ASN A 7 -3.23 12.87 -0.41
CA ASN A 7 -1.93 13.49 -0.61
C ASN A 7 -0.89 12.40 -0.95
N PRO A 8 0.15 12.71 -1.74
CA PRO A 8 1.14 11.72 -2.16
C PRO A 8 1.80 10.95 -1.00
N VAL A 9 2.00 11.60 0.15
CA VAL A 9 2.60 10.97 1.35
C VAL A 9 1.67 9.91 1.93
N MET A 10 0.36 10.17 2.01
CA MET A 10 -0.62 9.20 2.50
C MET A 10 -0.71 7.98 1.55
N HIS A 11 -0.68 8.21 0.23
CA HIS A 11 -0.59 7.10 -0.74
C HIS A 11 0.72 6.32 -0.60
N LEU A 12 1.83 6.98 -0.29
CA LEU A 12 3.09 6.29 -0.01
C LEU A 12 2.96 5.34 1.19
N TYR A 13 2.37 5.83 2.29
CA TYR A 13 2.10 5.02 3.48
C TYR A 13 1.13 3.85 3.25
N HIS A 14 0.25 3.94 2.26
CA HIS A 14 -0.57 2.79 1.86
C HIS A 14 0.30 1.60 1.40
N HIS A 15 1.44 1.87 0.76
CA HIS A 15 2.42 0.88 0.30
C HIS A 15 3.52 0.57 1.33
N ALA A 16 3.39 1.09 2.55
CA ALA A 16 4.37 0.83 3.60
C ALA A 16 4.43 -0.67 3.91
N MET A 17 5.66 -1.21 3.95
CA MET A 17 5.88 -2.60 4.33
C MET A 17 5.46 -2.88 5.78
N ALA A 18 5.73 -1.91 6.66
CA ALA A 18 5.36 -1.97 8.07
C ALA A 18 3.98 -1.33 8.30
N LEU A 19 3.07 -2.09 8.90
CA LEU A 19 1.77 -1.59 9.35
C LEU A 19 1.81 -1.21 10.84
N PRO A 20 1.05 -0.18 11.26
CA PRO A 20 0.87 0.10 12.68
C PRO A 20 0.20 -1.07 13.40
N GLU A 21 0.58 -1.30 14.66
CA GLU A 21 0.09 -2.43 15.46
C GLU A 21 -1.45 -2.49 15.51
N GLY A 22 -2.00 -3.70 15.35
CA GLY A 22 -3.43 -3.94 15.40
C GLY A 22 -4.21 -3.47 14.16
N LYS A 23 -3.54 -3.10 13.07
CA LYS A 23 -4.17 -2.74 11.79
C LYS A 23 -3.83 -3.76 10.70
N TYR A 24 -4.83 -4.10 9.90
CA TYR A 24 -4.68 -4.95 8.71
C TYR A 24 -4.32 -4.16 7.44
N GLY A 25 -4.42 -2.83 7.50
CA GLY A 25 -4.14 -1.92 6.40
C GLY A 25 -4.47 -0.48 6.79
N ILE A 26 -3.94 0.46 6.01
CA ILE A 26 -4.07 1.91 6.23
C ILE A 26 -4.26 2.64 4.90
N ASN A 27 -4.84 3.84 4.95
CA ASN A 27 -4.93 4.77 3.82
C ASN A 27 -5.54 4.17 2.55
N PHE A 28 -6.70 3.53 2.66
CA PHE A 28 -7.35 2.81 1.56
C PHE A 28 -7.87 3.76 0.46
N GLY A 29 -8.16 5.01 0.80
CA GLY A 29 -8.73 6.00 -0.09
C GLY A 29 -7.68 6.56 -1.05
N ILE A 30 -7.43 5.90 -2.18
CA ILE A 30 -6.42 6.30 -3.18
C ILE A 30 -6.67 7.72 -3.73
N SER A 31 -7.91 8.07 -4.04
CA SER A 31 -8.25 9.41 -4.58
C SER A 31 -8.95 10.31 -3.57
N LEU A 32 -9.80 9.73 -2.72
CA LEU A 32 -10.64 10.45 -1.76
C LEU A 32 -10.29 10.00 -0.33
N SER A 33 -9.31 10.67 0.26
CA SER A 33 -8.84 10.39 1.63
C SER A 33 -9.89 10.66 2.71
N LEU A 34 -10.98 11.37 2.36
CA LEU A 34 -12.09 11.66 3.27
C LEU A 34 -12.64 10.39 3.94
N TRP A 35 -12.72 9.28 3.19
CA TRP A 35 -13.16 8.00 3.74
C TRP A 35 -12.25 7.49 4.85
N ASP A 36 -10.93 7.65 4.70
CA ASP A 36 -9.99 7.21 5.73
C ASP A 36 -10.11 8.00 7.03
N TYR A 37 -10.50 9.27 6.95
CA TYR A 37 -10.79 10.08 8.13
C TYR A 37 -12.12 9.68 8.79
N ILE A 38 -13.15 9.36 8.01
CA ILE A 38 -14.45 8.92 8.51
C ILE A 38 -14.30 7.57 9.24
N PHE A 39 -13.56 6.63 8.66
CA PHE A 39 -13.39 5.27 9.20
C PHE A 39 -12.13 5.10 10.07
N LYS A 40 -11.36 6.17 10.30
CA LYS A 40 -10.14 6.17 11.12
C LYS A 40 -9.10 5.14 10.66
N THR A 41 -8.92 5.04 9.35
CA THR A 41 -7.89 4.24 8.68
C THR A 41 -6.74 5.12 8.16
N ASN A 42 -6.81 6.43 8.38
CA ASN A 42 -5.73 7.35 8.03
C ASN A 42 -4.51 7.15 8.94
N HIS A 43 -3.32 7.07 8.36
CA HIS A 43 -2.06 6.96 9.08
C HIS A 43 -0.93 7.63 8.29
N VAL A 44 -0.32 8.68 8.86
CA VAL A 44 0.80 9.43 8.27
C VAL A 44 1.72 9.87 9.43
N PRO A 45 2.71 9.04 9.82
CA PRO A 45 3.58 9.32 10.96
C PRO A 45 4.64 10.40 10.71
N GLU A 46 5.09 10.59 9.47
CA GLU A 46 5.98 11.69 9.06
C GLU A 46 5.60 12.24 7.68
N ASP A 47 6.04 13.46 7.36
CA ASP A 47 5.76 14.14 6.09
C ASP A 47 6.91 13.97 5.05
N SER A 48 8.03 13.33 5.41
CA SER A 48 9.23 13.18 4.56
C SER A 48 9.13 12.10 3.49
N GLY A 49 8.23 11.12 3.67
CA GLY A 49 8.07 10.00 2.74
C GLY A 49 9.29 9.07 2.68
N THR A 50 10.11 9.04 3.72
CA THR A 50 11.28 8.17 3.84
C THR A 50 10.88 6.86 4.48
N ILE A 51 10.17 6.01 3.73
CA ILE A 51 9.64 4.75 4.25
C ILE A 51 10.05 3.56 3.41
N GLU A 52 10.18 2.41 4.07
CA GLU A 52 10.37 1.13 3.39
C GLU A 52 9.04 0.71 2.75
N LEU A 53 9.10 0.50 1.43
CA LEU A 53 7.98 0.08 0.60
C LEU A 53 8.11 -1.39 0.27
N GLY A 54 6.99 -2.06 0.05
CA GLY A 54 6.97 -3.43 -0.44
C GLY A 54 5.89 -4.26 0.22
N PHE A 55 5.96 -5.56 0.01
CA PHE A 55 5.06 -6.55 0.61
C PHE A 55 5.83 -7.85 0.90
N PRO A 56 5.30 -8.75 1.75
CA PRO A 56 5.94 -10.04 2.00
C PRO A 56 6.15 -10.85 0.70
N GLY A 57 7.40 -11.18 0.39
CA GLY A 57 7.77 -11.88 -0.83
C GLY A 57 8.13 -10.98 -2.02
N ASP A 58 8.24 -9.66 -1.82
CA ASP A 58 8.71 -8.71 -2.85
C ASP A 58 10.12 -9.06 -3.36
N ASP A 59 10.97 -9.66 -2.53
CA ASP A 59 12.29 -10.19 -2.89
C ASP A 59 12.26 -11.28 -3.98
N LYS A 60 11.11 -11.96 -4.10
CA LYS A 60 10.85 -13.01 -5.09
C LYS A 60 9.90 -12.56 -6.19
N PHE A 61 9.40 -11.33 -6.11
CA PHE A 61 8.48 -10.79 -7.09
C PHE A 61 9.25 -10.40 -8.36
N PRO A 62 8.67 -10.60 -9.56
CA PRO A 62 9.37 -10.22 -10.79
C PRO A 62 9.69 -8.73 -10.81
N HIS A 63 10.90 -8.37 -11.24
CA HIS A 63 11.32 -6.96 -11.33
C HIS A 63 11.18 -6.38 -12.75
N ASP A 64 10.82 -7.20 -13.74
CA ASP A 64 10.59 -6.73 -15.10
C ASP A 64 9.10 -6.54 -15.39
N PHE A 65 8.82 -5.53 -16.21
CA PHE A 65 7.48 -5.08 -16.54
C PHE A 65 6.56 -6.21 -17.04
N VAL A 66 7.07 -7.10 -17.89
CA VAL A 66 6.26 -8.14 -18.54
C VAL A 66 5.81 -9.17 -17.50
N HIS A 67 6.74 -9.68 -16.69
CA HIS A 67 6.41 -10.69 -15.70
C HIS A 67 5.57 -10.12 -14.54
N GLN A 68 5.75 -8.86 -14.13
CA GLN A 68 4.88 -8.21 -13.13
C GLN A 68 3.40 -8.19 -13.55
N ASN A 69 3.13 -7.82 -14.81
CA ASN A 69 1.77 -7.77 -15.35
C ASN A 69 1.16 -9.16 -15.56
N LEU A 70 2.00 -10.19 -15.76
CA LEU A 70 1.56 -11.57 -15.99
C LEU A 70 1.58 -12.46 -14.73
N TYR A 71 2.17 -12.01 -13.63
CA TYR A 71 2.38 -12.80 -12.40
C TYR A 71 1.06 -13.40 -11.84
N GLY A 72 -0.05 -12.69 -11.97
CA GLY A 72 -1.38 -13.14 -11.52
C GLY A 72 -2.04 -14.18 -12.41
N PHE A 73 -1.63 -14.31 -13.68
CA PHE A 73 -2.23 -15.23 -14.65
C PHE A 73 -1.55 -16.61 -14.67
N GLY A 74 -0.38 -16.74 -14.03
CA GLY A 74 0.45 -17.95 -14.05
C GLY A 74 0.34 -18.87 -12.83
N LYS A 75 -0.47 -18.54 -11.81
CA LYS A 75 -0.65 -19.44 -10.65
C LYS A 75 -1.52 -20.64 -11.01
N THR A 76 -0.91 -21.72 -11.49
CA THR A 76 -1.43 -23.06 -11.21
C THR A 76 -1.31 -23.29 -9.70
N LYS A 77 -2.39 -23.82 -9.12
CA LYS A 77 -2.47 -24.21 -7.71
C LYS A 77 -1.33 -25.17 -7.38
N ASP A 78 -0.28 -24.71 -6.73
CA ASP A 78 0.69 -25.59 -6.08
C ASP A 78 1.03 -25.02 -4.69
N GLY A 79 0.55 -25.73 -3.66
CA GLY A 79 1.09 -25.69 -2.29
C GLY A 79 0.35 -24.83 -1.26
N ASP A 80 -0.73 -25.38 -0.70
CA ASP A 80 -0.97 -25.28 0.77
C ASP A 80 -0.01 -26.23 1.49
#